data_AF-A0A916D8I6-F1
#
_entry.id   AF-A0A916D8I6-F1
#
_cell.length_a   1.000
_cell.length_b   1.000
_cell.length_c   1.000
_cell.angle_alpha   90.00
_cell.angle_beta   90.00
_cell.angle_gamma   90.00
#
_symmetry.space_group_name_H-M   'P 1'
#
loop_
_entity.id
_entity.type
_entity.pdbx_description
1 polymer ?
#
loop_
_entity_poly.entity_id
_entity_poly.type
_entity_poly.pdbx_seq_one_letter_code
_entity_poly.pdbx_strand_id
1 'polypeptide(L)'
;GLRPLTATVALEHHRWMTGGGYPDLGAGVLPHPMSQIVSVADVYEALTGARSYKPPTPPERACVILARIAGEQLNAALVKAFIGTITFFPIGSFVRTSRDEVGVVVRTSSEDPLRPVIMLLRDDGEAVMEEVDLAGPGGEHRHIVESVPAPEGAPSLGDIL
;
A
#
# COMPACT_ATOMS: atom_id res chain seq x y z
N GLY A 1 -18.79 25.16 -9.59
CA GLY A 1 -19.12 23.95 -10.38
C GLY A 1 -18.03 22.92 -10.22
N LEU A 2 -18.31 21.64 -10.50
CA LEU A 2 -17.30 20.57 -10.50
C LEU A 2 -16.22 20.86 -11.56
N ARG A 3 -14.95 20.53 -11.25
CA ARG A 3 -13.87 20.65 -12.23
C ARG A 3 -14.10 19.61 -13.34
N PRO A 4 -13.85 19.92 -14.62
CA PRO A 4 -14.07 18.99 -15.72
C PRO A 4 -13.40 17.63 -15.52
N LEU A 5 -12.18 17.62 -14.98
CA LEU A 5 -11.43 16.40 -14.67
C LEU A 5 -12.16 15.45 -13.72
N THR A 6 -12.90 15.98 -12.74
CA THR A 6 -13.67 15.16 -11.79
C THR A 6 -14.78 14.39 -12.50
N ALA A 7 -15.48 15.05 -13.43
CA ALA A 7 -16.53 14.39 -14.22
C ALA A 7 -15.95 13.34 -15.17
N THR A 8 -14.80 13.62 -15.78
CA THR A 8 -14.07 12.66 -16.62
C THR A 8 -13.68 11.40 -15.84
N VAL A 9 -13.05 11.56 -14.67
CA VAL A 9 -12.66 10.41 -13.82
C VAL A 9 -13.87 9.60 -13.39
N ALA A 10 -14.95 10.27 -12.96
CA ALA A 10 -16.18 9.58 -12.57
C ALA A 10 -16.78 8.76 -13.73
N LEU A 11 -16.76 9.29 -14.95
CA LEU A 11 -17.23 8.58 -16.14
C LEU A 11 -16.33 7.39 -16.51
N GLU A 12 -15.02 7.52 -16.34
CA GLU A 12 -14.05 6.62 -16.98
C GLU A 12 -13.35 5.63 -16.04
N HIS A 13 -13.44 5.75 -14.70
CA HIS A 13 -12.63 4.92 -13.79
C HIS A 13 -12.88 3.40 -13.87
N HIS A 14 -13.97 2.95 -14.50
CA HIS A 14 -14.23 1.53 -14.79
C HIS A 14 -13.92 1.11 -16.24
N ARG A 15 -13.39 2.03 -17.06
CA ARG A 15 -12.90 1.74 -18.41
C ARG A 15 -11.58 0.99 -18.32
N TRP A 16 -11.36 0.07 -19.25
CA TRP A 16 -10.09 -0.61 -19.39
C TRP A 16 -9.09 0.27 -20.12
N MET A 17 -7.79 0.09 -19.84
CA MET A 17 -6.73 0.85 -20.51
C MET A 17 -6.72 0.63 -22.03
N THR A 18 -7.27 -0.49 -22.51
CA THR A 18 -7.42 -0.85 -23.92
C THR A 18 -8.72 -0.32 -24.56
N GLY A 19 -9.56 0.41 -23.82
CA GLY A 19 -10.82 0.98 -24.29
C GLY A 19 -12.06 0.10 -24.11
N GLY A 20 -11.92 -1.05 -23.44
CA GLY A 20 -13.05 -1.86 -22.95
C GLY A 20 -13.65 -1.34 -21.64
N GLY A 21 -14.31 -2.22 -20.88
CA GLY A 21 -14.95 -1.86 -19.60
C GLY A 21 -16.27 -1.10 -19.78
N TYR A 22 -16.70 -0.38 -18.74
CA TYR A 22 -17.94 0.40 -18.79
C TYR A 22 -17.73 1.85 -18.32
N PRO A 23 -18.53 2.81 -18.83
CA PRO A 23 -19.48 2.67 -19.93
C PRO A 23 -18.76 2.46 -21.27
N ASP A 24 -19.47 1.97 -22.29
CA ASP A 24 -18.90 1.91 -23.64
C ASP A 24 -18.89 3.31 -24.27
N LEU A 25 -17.70 3.85 -24.50
CA LEU A 25 -17.47 5.15 -25.14
C LEU A 25 -17.03 5.01 -26.62
N GLY A 26 -17.06 3.79 -27.15
CA GLY A 26 -16.61 3.45 -28.49
C GLY A 26 -15.20 2.86 -28.52
N ALA A 27 -14.95 2.10 -29.58
CA ALA A 27 -13.68 1.43 -29.82
C ALA A 27 -12.54 2.46 -29.96
N GLY A 28 -11.43 2.21 -29.25
CA GLY A 28 -10.23 3.05 -29.32
C GLY A 28 -10.25 4.29 -28.43
N VAL A 29 -11.34 4.61 -27.74
CA VAL A 29 -11.36 5.68 -26.73
C VAL A 29 -10.66 5.20 -25.47
N LEU A 30 -9.44 5.66 -25.25
CA LEU A 30 -8.67 5.31 -24.06
C LEU A 30 -9.02 6.25 -22.91
N PRO A 31 -9.14 5.74 -21.67
CA PRO A 31 -9.41 6.59 -20.51
C PRO A 31 -8.29 7.59 -20.27
N HIS A 32 -8.65 8.77 -19.76
CA HIS A 32 -7.70 9.81 -19.37
C HIS A 32 -6.67 9.26 -18.35
N PRO A 33 -5.40 9.72 -18.36
CA PRO A 33 -4.38 9.21 -17.43
C PRO A 33 -4.79 9.25 -15.95
N MET A 34 -5.50 10.29 -15.52
CA MET A 34 -6.02 10.37 -14.15
C MET A 34 -7.08 9.32 -13.86
N SER A 35 -7.94 8.98 -14.82
CA SER A 35 -8.91 7.91 -14.70
C SER A 35 -8.20 6.57 -14.55
N GLN A 36 -7.12 6.33 -15.30
CA GLN A 36 -6.30 5.12 -15.18
C GLN A 36 -5.63 4.98 -13.80
N ILE A 37 -5.16 6.08 -13.20
CA ILE A 37 -4.61 6.08 -11.83
C ILE A 37 -5.70 5.67 -10.84
N VAL A 38 -6.89 6.27 -10.95
CA VAL A 38 -8.02 5.98 -10.07
C VAL A 38 -8.49 4.53 -10.25
N SER A 39 -8.51 3.99 -11.47
CA SER A 39 -8.85 2.59 -11.72
C SER A 39 -7.95 1.61 -10.96
N VAL A 40 -6.64 1.89 -10.88
CA VAL A 40 -5.70 1.03 -10.13
C VAL A 40 -6.03 1.04 -8.63
N ALA A 41 -6.24 2.23 -8.06
CA ALA A 41 -6.59 2.39 -6.65
C ALA A 41 -7.96 1.78 -6.31
N ASP A 42 -8.97 1.99 -7.18
CA ASP A 42 -10.33 1.45 -7.04
C ASP A 42 -10.33 -0.08 -7.03
N VAL A 43 -9.63 -0.72 -7.97
CA VAL A 43 -9.53 -2.18 -8.00
C VAL A 43 -8.81 -2.73 -6.76
N TYR A 44 -7.76 -2.06 -6.28
CA TYR A 44 -7.07 -2.49 -5.06
C TYR A 44 -7.95 -2.37 -3.81
N GLU A 45 -8.64 -1.23 -3.64
CA GLU A 45 -9.61 -1.03 -2.56
C GLU A 45 -10.71 -2.08 -2.62
N ALA A 46 -11.24 -2.37 -3.82
CA ALA A 46 -12.28 -3.37 -3.98
C ALA A 46 -11.85 -4.78 -3.57
N LEU A 47 -10.55 -5.08 -3.65
CA LEU A 47 -9.98 -6.37 -3.25
C LEU A 47 -9.68 -6.43 -1.75
N THR A 48 -9.11 -5.36 -1.20
CA THR A 48 -8.56 -5.30 0.17
C THR A 48 -9.53 -4.71 1.20
N GLY A 49 -10.55 -4.00 0.75
CA GLY A 49 -11.60 -3.41 1.58
C GLY A 49 -12.48 -4.49 2.20
N ALA A 50 -12.82 -4.32 3.47
CA ALA A 50 -13.77 -5.20 4.16
C ALA A 50 -15.18 -4.95 3.62
N ARG A 51 -15.84 -6.00 3.11
CA ARG A 51 -17.25 -5.96 2.70
C ARG A 51 -18.05 -6.89 3.59
N SER A 52 -19.32 -6.56 3.85
CA SER A 52 -20.21 -7.31 4.75
C SER A 52 -20.32 -8.81 4.44
N TYR A 53 -19.96 -9.24 3.23
CA TYR A 53 -20.12 -10.60 2.73
C TYR A 53 -18.80 -11.28 2.29
N LYS A 54 -17.65 -10.62 2.43
CA LYS A 54 -16.37 -11.21 1.98
C LYS A 54 -15.20 -10.71 2.84
N PRO A 55 -14.37 -11.63 3.36
CA PRO A 55 -13.14 -11.23 4.05
C PRO A 55 -12.22 -10.50 3.06
N PRO A 56 -11.49 -9.47 3.53
CA PRO A 56 -10.57 -8.72 2.70
C PRO A 56 -9.49 -9.62 2.11
N THR A 57 -9.13 -9.37 0.85
CA THR A 57 -7.99 -10.06 0.22
C THR A 57 -6.71 -9.48 0.83
N PRO A 58 -5.74 -10.32 1.23
CA PRO A 58 -4.45 -9.82 1.71
C PRO A 58 -3.74 -8.95 0.66
N PRO A 59 -3.03 -7.87 1.06
CA PRO A 59 -2.34 -6.95 0.17
C PRO A 59 -1.49 -7.63 -0.91
N GLU A 60 -0.71 -8.65 -0.53
CA GLU A 60 0.15 -9.39 -1.43
C GLU A 60 -0.64 -10.12 -2.52
N ARG A 61 -1.81 -10.68 -2.17
CA ARG A 61 -2.68 -11.35 -3.13
C ARG A 61 -3.43 -10.35 -4.00
N ALA A 62 -3.77 -9.18 -3.48
CA ALA A 62 -4.32 -8.09 -4.28
C ALA A 62 -3.31 -7.60 -5.32
N CYS A 63 -2.03 -7.41 -4.95
CA CYS A 63 -0.95 -7.05 -5.88
C CYS A 63 -0.78 -8.09 -7.00
N VAL A 64 -0.87 -9.40 -6.69
CA VAL A 64 -0.85 -10.46 -7.71
C VAL A 64 -2.03 -10.33 -8.69
N ILE A 65 -3.23 -9.98 -8.21
CA ILE A 65 -4.39 -9.77 -9.08
C ILE A 65 -4.17 -8.57 -9.99
N LEU A 66 -3.71 -7.43 -9.44
CA LEU A 66 -3.41 -6.24 -10.23
C LEU A 66 -2.38 -6.54 -11.33
N ALA A 67 -1.31 -7.28 -11.00
CA ALA A 67 -0.29 -7.67 -11.96
C ALA A 67 -0.83 -8.57 -13.09
N ARG A 68 -1.82 -9.42 -12.81
CA ARG A 68 -2.44 -10.31 -13.82
C ARG A 68 -3.31 -9.57 -14.83
N ILE A 69 -3.98 -8.49 -14.42
CA ILE A 69 -4.87 -7.71 -15.29
C ILE A 69 -4.17 -6.47 -15.89
N ALA A 70 -2.89 -6.27 -15.57
CA ALA A 70 -2.05 -5.22 -16.11
C ALA A 70 -1.79 -5.43 -17.62
N GLY A 71 -1.82 -4.35 -18.38
CA GLY A 71 -1.66 -4.35 -19.84
C GLY A 71 -2.95 -4.59 -20.62
N GLU A 72 -4.03 -5.01 -19.96
CA GLU A 72 -5.35 -5.20 -20.56
C GLU A 72 -6.40 -4.29 -19.91
N GLN A 73 -6.67 -4.50 -18.62
CA GLN A 73 -7.66 -3.71 -17.87
C GLN A 73 -7.00 -2.48 -17.25
N LEU A 74 -5.81 -2.65 -16.66
CA LEU A 74 -5.07 -1.59 -15.99
C LEU A 74 -3.78 -1.26 -16.75
N ASN A 75 -3.34 -0.01 -16.65
CA ASN A 75 -2.06 0.39 -17.22
C ASN A 75 -0.90 -0.25 -16.44
N ALA A 76 -0.06 -1.03 -17.14
CA ALA A 76 1.02 -1.80 -16.49
C ALA A 76 2.07 -0.94 -15.79
N ALA A 77 2.39 0.26 -16.31
CA ALA A 77 3.34 1.17 -15.67
C ALA A 77 2.76 1.72 -14.36
N LEU A 78 1.46 2.05 -14.34
CA LEU A 78 0.79 2.51 -13.13
C LEU A 78 0.64 1.39 -12.10
N VAL A 79 0.33 0.16 -12.52
CA VAL A 79 0.31 -1.00 -11.62
C VAL A 79 1.68 -1.22 -10.99
N LYS A 80 2.76 -1.16 -11.78
CA LYS A 80 4.13 -1.28 -11.26
C LYS A 80 4.45 -0.19 -10.24
N ALA A 81 4.13 1.06 -10.56
CA ALA A 81 4.33 2.18 -9.64
C ALA A 81 3.51 2.01 -8.35
N PHE A 82 2.25 1.65 -8.47
CA PHE A 82 1.34 1.45 -7.34
C PHE A 82 1.80 0.31 -6.42
N ILE A 83 2.20 -0.84 -6.98
CA ILE A 83 2.77 -1.95 -6.19
C ILE A 83 4.04 -1.49 -5.47
N GLY A 84 4.88 -0.67 -6.12
CA GLY A 84 6.06 -0.08 -5.47
C GLY A 84 5.73 0.86 -4.32
N THR A 85 4.53 1.45 -4.30
CA THR A 85 4.06 2.29 -3.18
C THR A 85 3.37 1.52 -2.07
N ILE A 86 2.88 0.30 -2.34
CA ILE A 86 2.26 -0.53 -1.32
C ILE A 86 3.37 -1.12 -0.46
N THR A 87 3.47 -0.62 0.77
CA THR A 87 4.32 -1.23 1.78
C THR A 87 3.66 -2.48 2.35
N PHE A 88 4.46 -3.50 2.61
CA PHE A 88 4.02 -4.67 3.39
C PHE A 88 3.75 -4.32 4.86
N PHE A 89 4.30 -3.18 5.31
CA PHE A 89 4.24 -2.73 6.69
C PHE A 89 3.78 -1.26 6.72
N PRO A 90 2.47 -1.00 6.65
CA PRO A 90 1.90 0.35 6.79
C PRO A 90 2.44 1.09 8.02
N ILE A 91 2.48 2.42 7.97
CA ILE A 91 2.80 3.23 9.16
C ILE A 91 1.88 2.83 10.31
N GLY A 92 2.45 2.54 11.48
CA GLY A 92 1.77 1.99 12.64
C GLY A 92 1.75 0.48 12.75
N SER A 93 2.25 -0.24 11.76
CA SER A 93 2.39 -1.69 11.86
C SER A 93 3.47 -2.02 12.89
N PHE A 94 3.15 -2.91 13.82
CA PHE A 94 4.13 -3.50 14.72
C PHE A 94 4.79 -4.69 14.02
N VAL A 95 6.12 -4.74 14.07
CA VAL A 95 6.92 -5.73 13.36
C VAL A 95 8.00 -6.30 14.27
N ARG A 96 8.31 -7.58 14.09
CA ARG A 96 9.44 -8.24 14.74
C ARG A 96 10.61 -8.33 13.76
N THR A 97 11.79 -7.90 14.20
CA THR A 97 13.02 -8.00 13.41
C THR A 97 13.68 -9.36 13.58
N SER A 98 14.65 -9.67 12.72
CA SER A 98 15.52 -10.85 12.79
C SER A 98 16.41 -10.91 14.03
N ARG A 99 16.41 -9.86 14.87
CA ARG A 99 17.09 -9.82 16.17
C ARG A 99 16.14 -10.00 17.34
N ASP A 100 14.90 -10.39 17.07
CA ASP A 100 13.81 -10.54 18.04
C ASP A 100 13.36 -9.22 18.70
N GLU A 101 13.78 -8.09 18.14
CA GLU A 101 13.35 -6.75 18.57
C GLU A 101 11.98 -6.43 17.98
N VAL A 102 11.11 -5.79 18.75
CA VAL A 102 9.82 -5.28 18.26
C VAL A 102 9.96 -3.79 17.96
N GLY A 103 9.42 -3.36 16.82
CA GLY A 103 9.33 -1.94 16.46
C GLY A 103 8.02 -1.61 15.78
N VAL A 104 7.71 -0.31 15.70
CA VAL A 104 6.58 0.24 14.97
C VAL A 104 7.07 0.95 13.72
N VAL A 105 6.42 0.73 12.57
CA VAL A 105 6.76 1.45 11.35
C VAL A 105 6.35 2.92 11.47
N VAL A 106 7.31 3.82 11.33
CA VAL A 106 7.07 5.27 11.38
C VAL A 106 7.21 5.96 10.03
N ARG A 107 7.97 5.33 9.11
CA ARG A 107 8.13 5.83 7.73
C ARG A 107 8.33 4.66 6.78
N THR A 108 7.68 4.71 5.63
CA THR A 108 7.87 3.73 4.57
C THR A 108 9.09 4.07 3.72
N SER A 109 9.71 3.07 3.10
CA SER A 109 10.78 3.26 2.12
C SER A 109 10.24 3.03 0.72
N SER A 110 10.41 4.03 -0.16
CA SER A 110 10.04 3.93 -1.58
C SER A 110 11.07 3.16 -2.40
N GLU A 111 12.30 2.99 -1.89
CA GLU A 111 13.36 2.23 -2.58
C GLU A 111 13.24 0.72 -2.30
N ASP A 112 12.91 0.35 -1.06
CA ASP A 112 12.68 -1.03 -0.64
C ASP A 112 11.47 -1.12 0.32
N PRO A 113 10.28 -1.50 -0.17
CA PRO A 113 9.06 -1.60 0.64
C PRO A 113 9.13 -2.58 1.81
N LEU A 114 10.12 -3.49 1.83
CA LEU A 114 10.37 -4.43 2.93
C LEU A 114 11.29 -3.88 4.01
N ARG A 115 11.90 -2.71 3.78
CA ARG A 115 12.84 -2.06 4.69
C ARG A 115 12.38 -0.65 5.06
N PRO A 116 11.25 -0.52 5.77
CA PRO A 116 10.79 0.76 6.29
C PRO A 116 11.72 1.27 7.42
N VAL A 117 11.48 2.51 7.87
CA VAL A 117 12.03 2.98 9.14
C VAL A 117 11.10 2.57 10.26
N ILE A 118 11.69 1.94 11.27
CA ILE A 118 10.98 1.50 12.48
C ILE A 118 11.50 2.28 13.68
N MET A 119 10.62 2.52 14.63
CA MET A 119 11.00 2.92 15.98
C MET A 119 11.01 1.69 16.86
N LEU A 120 12.15 1.36 17.46
CA LEU A 120 12.26 0.20 18.34
C LEU A 120 11.53 0.44 19.67
N LEU A 121 10.95 -0.62 20.23
CA LEU A 121 10.33 -0.62 21.55
C LEU A 121 11.28 -1.27 22.57
N ARG A 122 11.26 -0.83 23.83
CA ARG A 122 11.94 -1.55 24.92
C ARG A 122 11.09 -2.72 25.40
N ASP A 123 11.78 -3.69 26.02
CA ASP A 123 11.16 -4.87 26.65
C ASP A 123 10.24 -4.52 27.84
N ASP A 124 10.41 -3.35 28.46
CA ASP A 124 9.62 -2.88 29.61
C ASP A 124 8.46 -1.94 29.23
N GLY A 125 8.25 -1.69 27.94
CA GLY A 125 7.22 -0.78 27.44
C GLY A 125 7.55 0.71 27.59
N GLU A 126 8.72 1.07 28.13
CA GLU A 126 9.17 2.46 28.13
C GLU A 126 9.88 2.83 26.81
N ALA A 127 9.76 4.09 26.40
CA ALA A 127 10.25 4.52 25.11
C ALA A 127 11.79 4.59 25.07
N VAL A 128 12.44 3.72 24.28
CA VAL A 128 13.71 4.07 23.62
C VAL A 128 13.33 4.40 22.19
N MET A 129 13.05 5.68 21.97
CA MET A 129 12.66 6.26 20.68
C MET A 129 13.85 6.27 19.70
N GLU A 130 14.50 5.13 19.47
CA GLU A 130 15.53 5.03 18.43
C GLU A 130 14.87 4.64 17.11
N GLU A 131 14.90 5.57 16.17
CA GLU A 131 14.57 5.28 14.78
C GLU A 131 15.70 4.50 14.12
N VAL A 132 15.34 3.38 13.51
CA VAL A 132 16.24 2.55 12.72
C VAL A 132 15.73 2.52 11.30
N ASP A 133 16.49 3.14 10.40
CA ASP A 133 16.27 2.98 8.96
C ASP A 133 16.73 1.58 8.56
N LEU A 134 15.78 0.67 8.30
CA LEU A 134 16.14 -0.69 7.95
C LEU A 134 16.87 -0.76 6.60
N ALA A 135 16.73 0.23 5.72
CA ALA A 135 17.45 0.31 4.44
C ALA A 135 18.82 0.99 4.58
N GLY A 136 19.07 1.70 5.69
CA GLY A 136 20.27 2.48 5.94
C GLY A 136 21.32 1.81 6.85
N PRO A 137 22.40 2.54 7.15
CA PRO A 137 23.44 2.12 8.10
C PRO A 137 22.82 1.80 9.48
N GLY A 138 23.10 0.61 10.01
CA GLY A 138 22.50 0.12 11.27
C GLY A 138 21.26 -0.78 11.07
N GLY A 139 20.61 -0.70 9.90
CA GLY A 139 19.56 -1.61 9.45
C GLY A 139 20.07 -2.86 8.72
N GLU A 140 21.34 -2.88 8.29
CA GLU A 140 21.92 -3.94 7.45
C GLU A 140 21.74 -5.37 7.99
N HIS A 141 21.75 -5.51 9.32
CA HIS A 141 21.63 -6.78 10.03
C HIS A 141 20.25 -6.98 10.70
N ARG A 142 19.25 -6.19 10.30
CA ARG A 142 17.86 -6.25 10.78
C ARG A 142 16.94 -6.29 9.57
N HIS A 143 16.18 -7.37 9.43
CA HIS A 143 15.06 -7.44 8.49
C HIS A 143 13.80 -7.83 9.24
N ILE A 144 12.65 -7.41 8.72
CA ILE A 144 11.36 -7.79 9.31
C ILE A 144 11.10 -9.26 9.02
N VAL A 145 10.82 -10.03 10.08
CA VAL A 145 10.47 -11.45 9.99
C VAL A 145 8.95 -11.60 9.85
N GLU A 146 8.20 -10.84 10.64
CA GLU A 146 6.74 -10.89 10.66
C GLU A 146 6.12 -9.58 11.17
N SER A 147 4.84 -9.37 10.86
CA SER A 147 3.99 -8.41 11.57
C SER A 147 3.43 -9.05 12.84
N VAL A 148 3.41 -8.31 13.93
CA VAL A 148 2.90 -8.76 15.22
C VAL A 148 1.73 -7.88 15.68
N PRO A 149 0.83 -8.38 16.55
CA PRO A 149 -0.14 -7.53 17.23
C PRO A 149 0.55 -6.43 18.04
N ALA A 150 -0.15 -5.31 18.26
CA ALA A 150 0.33 -4.26 19.15
C ALA A 150 0.60 -4.84 20.55
N PRO A 151 1.82 -4.67 21.12
CA PRO A 151 2.12 -5.07 22.49
C PRO A 151 1.22 -4.35 23.50
N GLU A 152 0.96 -4.98 24.64
CA GLU A 152 0.29 -4.29 25.75
C GLU A 152 1.14 -3.10 26.23
N GLY A 153 0.50 -1.94 26.39
CA GLY A 153 1.19 -0.70 26.77
C GLY A 153 1.93 0.02 25.65
N ALA A 154 1.85 -0.46 24.41
CA ALA A 154 2.46 0.22 23.27
C ALA A 154 1.88 1.65 23.10
N PRO A 155 2.73 2.65 22.79
CA PRO A 155 2.29 4.03 22.57
C PRO A 155 1.34 4.10 21.37
N SER A 156 0.41 5.06 21.42
CA SER A 156 -0.47 5.27 20.27
C SER A 156 0.31 5.85 19.10
N LEU A 157 -0.21 5.71 17.88
CA LEU A 157 0.43 6.28 16.71
C LEU A 157 0.64 7.80 16.82
N GLY A 158 -0.27 8.49 17.52
CA GLY A 158 -0.17 9.93 17.76
C GLY A 158 0.84 10.32 18.84
N ASP A 159 1.30 9.37 19.65
CA ASP A 159 2.40 9.60 20.61
C ASP A 159 3.77 9.34 19.96
N ILE A 160 3.77 8.62 18.83
CA ILE A 160 4.97 8.21 18.07
C ILE A 160 5.31 9.20 16.95
N LEU A 161 4.29 9.76 16.26
CA LEU A 161 4.42 10.67 15.12
C LEU A 161 4.28 12.15 15.53
#